data_AF-G7MYD1-F1
#
_entry.id   AF-G7MYD1-F1
#
_cell.length_a   1.000
_cell.length_b   1.000
_cell.length_c   1.000
_cell.angle_alpha   90.00
_cell.angle_beta   90.00
_cell.angle_gamma   90.00
#
_symmetry.space_group_name_H-M   'P 1'
#
loop_
_entity.id
_entity.type
_entity.pdbx_description
1 polymer ?
#
loop_
_entity_poly.entity_id
_entity_poly.type
_entity_poly.pdbx_seq_one_letter_code
_entity_poly.pdbx_strand_id
1 'polypeptide(L)'
;TDPIQSSALPHRSQTFSFQDSVSSTPGPSHMTRSVTFTITNEAFSAALLNPDSWKHQLLHKIIHHQLQPLYHEAFPSFQGIGVLVFRPGSVVVNASLVFGGRAPGPSPCDVLWALYRKVKTSGQMLGNLSLAENSLISDGADLITLAQETISIRFTAMRPFLPQLLVPGSVSFVLLERQILQQVTPVVSGFYKASPQERPLLLFSNAEQWVGVYIEYKFQTPIPTHLQGLANHMAQNITDPILQKSSIVANGEKAELVLYEVWLQILGQPYTKALEDKTSPDCDPLRPLLTPQLTLVLRPLQNFDQVVVEEFWPDPLTARVGATFFRAAPAQALMWDCVRQGLHILGEAEGLLVEVVIPDLG
;
A
#
# COMPACT_ATOMS: atom_id res chain seq x y z
N THR A 1 -83.78 -7.33 61.42
CA THR A 1 -83.89 -8.71 60.90
C THR A 1 -83.62 -8.63 59.41
N ASP A 2 -82.55 -9.28 58.94
CA ASP A 2 -82.15 -9.48 57.53
C ASP A 2 -83.30 -10.05 56.65
N PRO A 3 -83.22 -10.16 55.28
CA PRO A 3 -82.02 -10.19 54.41
C PRO A 3 -82.07 -9.52 52.99
N ILE A 4 -80.87 -9.32 52.42
CA ILE A 4 -80.32 -9.69 51.07
C ILE A 4 -81.25 -9.59 49.82
N GLN A 5 -80.84 -8.81 48.79
CA GLN A 5 -80.17 -9.35 47.57
C GLN A 5 -79.82 -8.25 46.53
N SER A 6 -78.58 -8.32 46.03
CA SER A 6 -77.90 -7.43 45.06
C SER A 6 -78.60 -7.26 43.71
N SER A 7 -78.49 -6.05 43.16
CA SER A 7 -78.63 -5.76 41.73
C SER A 7 -77.32 -5.18 41.18
N ALA A 8 -77.00 -5.56 39.95
CA ALA A 8 -75.71 -5.42 39.29
C ALA A 8 -75.60 -4.20 38.36
N LEU A 9 -74.34 -3.91 37.99
CA LEU A 9 -73.81 -3.16 36.82
C LEU A 9 -73.51 -1.65 36.99
N PRO A 10 -72.48 -1.11 36.30
CA PRO A 10 -71.09 -1.55 36.36
C PRO A 10 -70.09 -0.37 36.51
N HIS A 11 -68.93 -0.65 37.10
CA HIS A 11 -67.81 0.28 37.21
C HIS A 11 -67.04 0.44 35.90
N ARG A 12 -66.74 1.71 35.60
CA ARG A 12 -65.83 2.19 34.56
C ARG A 12 -64.39 1.89 34.99
N SER A 13 -63.79 0.86 34.41
CA SER A 13 -62.36 0.58 34.55
C SER A 13 -61.61 1.07 33.31
N GLN A 14 -60.63 1.92 33.55
CA GLN A 14 -59.73 2.52 32.57
C GLN A 14 -58.95 1.42 31.83
N THR A 15 -59.00 1.44 30.50
CA THR A 15 -58.14 0.61 29.66
C THR A 15 -56.82 1.35 29.45
N PHE A 16 -55.76 0.91 30.12
CA PHE A 16 -54.38 1.23 29.73
C PHE A 16 -54.07 0.49 28.43
N SER A 17 -53.97 1.22 27.33
CA SER A 17 -53.49 0.70 26.05
C SER A 17 -51.99 0.47 26.14
N PHE A 18 -51.56 -0.78 26.24
CA PHE A 18 -50.20 -1.16 25.90
C PHE A 18 -50.04 -0.95 24.40
N GLN A 19 -49.41 0.15 24.04
CA GLN A 19 -48.96 0.40 22.68
C GLN A 19 -47.74 -0.50 22.47
N ASP A 20 -47.98 -1.68 21.89
CA ASP A 20 -46.93 -2.55 21.38
C ASP A 20 -46.06 -1.73 20.44
N SER A 21 -44.89 -1.32 20.95
CA SER A 21 -43.80 -0.85 20.13
C SER A 21 -43.29 -2.06 19.36
N VAL A 22 -43.91 -2.33 18.22
CA VAL A 22 -43.37 -3.23 17.21
C VAL A 22 -42.04 -2.61 16.78
N SER A 23 -40.97 -3.05 17.42
CA SER A 23 -39.61 -2.91 16.89
C SER A 23 -39.61 -3.64 15.55
N SER A 24 -39.89 -2.91 14.48
CA SER A 24 -39.64 -3.36 13.12
C SER A 24 -38.14 -3.59 13.01
N THR A 25 -37.71 -4.83 13.19
CA THR A 25 -36.39 -5.30 12.77
C THR A 25 -36.20 -4.81 11.33
N PRO A 26 -35.12 -4.06 10.98
CA PRO A 26 -34.91 -3.65 9.60
C PRO A 26 -34.92 -4.89 8.71
N GLY A 27 -35.87 -4.95 7.77
CA GLY A 27 -35.88 -6.00 6.76
C GLY A 27 -34.58 -5.97 5.96
N PRO A 28 -34.16 -7.10 5.35
CA PRO A 28 -32.97 -7.11 4.51
C PRO A 28 -33.11 -6.05 3.40
N SER A 29 -32.24 -5.04 3.42
CA SER A 29 -32.18 -4.03 2.38
C SER A 29 -31.32 -4.56 1.23
N HIS A 30 -31.88 -4.58 0.02
CA HIS A 30 -31.12 -4.86 -1.20
C HIS A 30 -30.59 -3.54 -1.78
N MET A 31 -29.31 -3.52 -2.09
CA MET A 31 -28.62 -2.39 -2.69
C MET A 31 -27.94 -2.84 -3.98
N THR A 32 -28.16 -2.11 -5.06
CA THR A 32 -27.47 -2.36 -6.34
C THR A 32 -26.47 -1.25 -6.60
N ARG A 33 -25.24 -1.62 -6.92
CA ARG A 33 -24.17 -0.72 -7.38
C ARG A 33 -23.79 -1.08 -8.81
N SER A 34 -23.47 -0.09 -9.63
CA SER A 34 -22.92 -0.32 -10.97
C SER A 34 -21.41 -0.20 -10.94
N VAL A 35 -20.73 -0.97 -11.80
CA VAL A 35 -19.32 -0.80 -12.14
C VAL A 35 -19.17 -0.74 -13.64
N THR A 36 -18.40 0.24 -14.10
CA THR A 36 -18.13 0.47 -15.52
C THR A 36 -16.63 0.45 -15.75
N PHE A 37 -16.21 -0.21 -16.83
CA PHE A 37 -14.81 -0.25 -17.26
C PHE A 37 -14.72 -0.58 -18.75
N THR A 38 -13.58 -0.24 -19.35
CA THR A 38 -13.29 -0.37 -20.79
C THR A 38 -12.24 -1.45 -20.99
N ILE A 39 -12.51 -2.41 -21.89
CA ILE A 39 -11.57 -3.48 -22.25
C ILE A 39 -10.74 -3.01 -23.46
N THR A 40 -9.41 -3.01 -23.34
CA THR A 40 -8.51 -2.47 -24.36
C THR A 40 -8.00 -3.50 -25.35
N ASN A 41 -7.96 -4.78 -24.97
CA ASN A 41 -7.51 -5.87 -25.83
C ASN A 41 -8.66 -6.60 -26.57
N GLU A 42 -9.87 -6.05 -26.55
CA GLU A 42 -11.03 -6.57 -27.27
C GLU A 42 -11.58 -5.53 -28.24
N ALA A 43 -11.73 -5.91 -29.51
CA ALA A 43 -12.37 -5.07 -30.51
C ALA A 43 -13.89 -5.17 -30.41
N PHE A 44 -14.57 -4.02 -30.43
CA PHE A 44 -16.02 -4.00 -30.49
C PHE A 44 -16.53 -4.59 -31.79
N SER A 45 -17.62 -5.33 -31.69
CA SER A 45 -18.31 -5.94 -32.83
C SER A 45 -19.80 -5.98 -32.53
N ALA A 46 -20.65 -5.80 -33.55
CA ALA A 46 -22.11 -5.83 -33.40
C ALA A 46 -22.63 -7.10 -32.71
N ALA A 47 -21.90 -8.23 -32.83
CA ALA A 47 -22.20 -9.47 -32.09
C ALA A 47 -22.31 -9.24 -30.57
N LEU A 48 -21.50 -8.35 -29.97
CA LEU A 48 -21.56 -8.05 -28.53
C LEU A 48 -22.88 -7.42 -28.08
N LEU A 49 -23.62 -6.79 -29.00
CA LEU A 49 -24.94 -6.25 -28.71
C LEU A 49 -26.05 -7.32 -28.77
N ASN A 50 -25.77 -8.49 -29.35
CA ASN A 50 -26.70 -9.60 -29.44
C ASN A 50 -26.43 -10.62 -28.32
N PRO A 51 -27.33 -10.77 -27.33
CA PRO A 51 -27.20 -11.72 -26.22
C PRO A 51 -27.06 -13.19 -26.68
N ASP A 52 -27.63 -13.53 -27.84
CA ASP A 52 -27.58 -14.89 -28.39
C ASP A 52 -26.28 -15.18 -29.15
N SER A 53 -25.43 -14.17 -29.35
CA SER A 53 -24.15 -14.40 -30.00
C SER A 53 -23.17 -15.11 -29.07
N TRP A 54 -22.42 -16.05 -29.65
CA TRP A 54 -21.30 -16.71 -28.97
C TRP A 54 -20.34 -15.70 -28.30
N LYS A 55 -20.00 -14.60 -28.99
CA LYS A 55 -19.03 -13.62 -28.47
C LYS A 55 -19.57 -12.89 -27.25
N HIS A 56 -20.86 -12.52 -27.25
CA HIS A 56 -21.52 -11.94 -26.08
C HIS A 56 -21.51 -12.92 -24.91
N GLN A 57 -21.95 -14.16 -25.13
CA GLN A 57 -22.04 -15.18 -24.08
C GLN A 57 -20.68 -15.53 -23.48
N LEU A 58 -19.64 -15.67 -24.31
CA LEU A 58 -18.29 -15.93 -23.84
C LEU A 58 -17.77 -14.78 -22.98
N LEU A 59 -17.83 -13.54 -23.49
CA LEU A 59 -17.28 -12.39 -22.77
C LEU A 59 -18.06 -12.12 -21.47
N HIS A 60 -19.39 -12.26 -21.51
CA HIS A 60 -20.23 -12.20 -20.32
C HIS A 60 -19.78 -13.22 -19.28
N LYS A 61 -19.59 -14.48 -19.68
CA LYS A 61 -19.15 -15.56 -18.79
C LYS A 61 -17.75 -15.30 -18.21
N ILE A 62 -16.81 -14.80 -19.01
CA ILE A 62 -15.46 -14.44 -18.56
C ILE A 62 -15.54 -13.34 -17.49
N ILE A 63 -16.22 -12.23 -17.79
CA ILE A 63 -16.32 -11.10 -16.85
C ILE A 63 -17.04 -11.52 -15.57
N HIS A 64 -18.15 -12.25 -15.70
CA HIS A 64 -18.88 -12.77 -14.55
C HIS A 64 -17.96 -13.65 -13.67
N HIS A 65 -17.18 -14.54 -14.28
CA HIS A 65 -16.25 -15.41 -13.56
C HIS A 65 -15.12 -14.63 -12.85
N GLN A 66 -14.71 -13.47 -13.38
CA GLN A 66 -13.69 -12.63 -12.75
C GLN A 66 -14.25 -11.73 -11.63
N LEU A 67 -15.42 -11.12 -11.84
CA LEU A 67 -16.03 -10.20 -10.87
C LEU A 67 -16.68 -10.92 -9.69
N GLN A 68 -17.25 -12.11 -9.90
CA GLN A 68 -17.93 -12.87 -8.84
C GLN A 68 -17.02 -13.15 -7.63
N PRO A 69 -15.84 -13.79 -7.78
CA PRO A 69 -14.96 -14.04 -6.64
C PRO A 69 -14.37 -12.75 -6.06
N LEU A 70 -14.08 -11.75 -6.91
CA LEU A 70 -13.55 -10.45 -6.49
C LEU A 70 -14.45 -9.78 -5.46
N TYR A 71 -15.74 -9.60 -5.79
CA TYR A 71 -16.67 -8.91 -4.89
C TYR A 71 -17.14 -9.79 -3.74
N HIS A 72 -17.19 -11.11 -3.92
CA HIS A 72 -17.48 -12.03 -2.83
C HIS A 72 -16.40 -11.99 -1.74
N GLU A 73 -15.13 -11.91 -2.12
CA GLU A 73 -14.03 -11.78 -1.17
C GLU A 73 -14.00 -10.39 -0.51
N ALA A 74 -14.30 -9.34 -1.28
CA ALA A 74 -14.23 -7.96 -0.79
C ALA A 74 -15.40 -7.59 0.15
N PHE A 75 -16.59 -8.18 -0.05
CA PHE A 75 -17.80 -7.77 0.65
C PHE A 75 -18.64 -8.97 1.11
N PRO A 76 -18.78 -9.19 2.42
CA PRO A 76 -19.67 -10.24 2.96
C PRO A 76 -21.14 -10.06 2.56
N SER A 77 -21.57 -8.83 2.25
CA SER A 77 -22.92 -8.50 1.79
C SER A 77 -23.15 -8.78 0.31
N PHE A 78 -22.13 -9.18 -0.47
CA PHE A 78 -22.27 -9.43 -1.89
C PHE A 78 -23.12 -10.67 -2.18
N GLN A 79 -24.17 -10.50 -2.99
CA GLN A 79 -25.11 -11.56 -3.36
C GLN A 79 -24.88 -12.07 -4.79
N GLY A 80 -24.36 -11.23 -5.69
CA GLY A 80 -24.07 -11.63 -7.06
C GLY A 80 -24.07 -10.47 -8.06
N ILE A 81 -23.89 -10.83 -9.32
CA ILE A 81 -23.93 -9.92 -10.46
C ILE A 81 -25.33 -9.99 -11.07
N GLY A 82 -26.00 -8.84 -11.21
CA GLY A 82 -27.36 -8.75 -11.73
C GLY A 82 -27.38 -8.66 -13.25
N VAL A 83 -27.04 -7.49 -13.78
CA VAL A 83 -27.12 -7.13 -15.21
C VAL A 83 -25.73 -6.81 -15.70
N LEU A 84 -25.37 -7.30 -16.89
CA LEU A 84 -24.09 -6.99 -17.54
C LEU A 84 -24.35 -6.64 -19.01
N VAL A 85 -23.99 -5.42 -19.39
CA VAL A 85 -24.24 -4.87 -20.73
C VAL A 85 -22.95 -4.38 -21.36
N PHE A 86 -22.81 -4.62 -22.66
CA PHE A 86 -21.73 -4.09 -23.48
C PHE A 86 -22.22 -2.88 -24.27
N ARG A 87 -21.42 -1.82 -24.33
CA ARG A 87 -21.72 -0.61 -25.11
C ARG A 87 -20.73 -0.41 -26.26
N PRO A 88 -21.16 0.23 -27.37
CA PRO A 88 -20.27 0.62 -28.46
C PRO A 88 -19.12 1.51 -27.97
N GLY A 89 -17.90 1.27 -28.48
CA GLY A 89 -16.64 1.91 -28.03
C GLY A 89 -15.53 0.87 -27.93
N SER A 90 -14.47 1.11 -27.15
CA SER A 90 -13.49 0.08 -26.76
C SER A 90 -14.10 -0.91 -25.75
N VAL A 91 -15.14 -1.64 -26.17
CA VAL A 91 -15.94 -2.60 -25.37
C VAL A 91 -16.12 -2.14 -23.92
N VAL A 92 -16.99 -1.14 -23.75
CA VAL A 92 -17.33 -0.64 -22.41
C VAL A 92 -18.30 -1.62 -21.77
N VAL A 93 -17.92 -2.14 -20.61
CA VAL A 93 -18.71 -3.04 -19.78
C VAL A 93 -19.39 -2.23 -18.70
N ASN A 94 -20.69 -2.44 -18.50
CA ASN A 94 -21.42 -1.97 -17.33
C ASN A 94 -22.05 -3.18 -16.64
N ALA A 95 -21.62 -3.46 -15.41
CA ALA A 95 -22.14 -4.55 -14.60
C ALA A 95 -22.82 -4.01 -13.35
N SER A 96 -23.99 -4.56 -13.00
CA SER A 96 -24.66 -4.29 -11.73
C SER A 96 -24.33 -5.37 -10.72
N LEU A 97 -24.00 -4.95 -9.51
CA LEU A 97 -23.60 -5.76 -8.38
C LEU A 97 -24.68 -5.64 -7.32
N VAL A 98 -25.19 -6.77 -6.86
CA VAL A 98 -26.26 -6.83 -5.87
C VAL A 98 -25.64 -7.13 -4.51
N PHE A 99 -25.91 -6.26 -3.55
CA PHE A 99 -25.54 -6.41 -2.15
C PHE A 99 -26.80 -6.51 -1.31
N GLY A 100 -26.75 -7.29 -0.24
CA GLY A 100 -27.83 -7.34 0.72
C GLY A 100 -27.38 -7.74 2.11
N GLY A 101 -28.33 -7.81 3.03
CA GLY A 101 -28.07 -8.06 4.44
C GLY A 101 -28.62 -6.92 5.30
N ARG A 102 -28.16 -6.88 6.56
CA ARG A 102 -28.62 -5.91 7.57
C ARG A 102 -27.67 -4.72 7.75
N ALA A 103 -26.44 -4.83 7.26
CA ALA A 103 -25.46 -3.74 7.29
C ALA A 103 -25.67 -2.79 6.11
N PRO A 104 -25.32 -1.49 6.24
CA PRO A 104 -25.29 -0.59 5.09
C PRO A 104 -24.38 -1.16 4.01
N GLY A 105 -24.86 -1.16 2.77
CA GLY A 105 -24.08 -1.64 1.62
C GLY A 105 -22.85 -0.76 1.34
N PRO A 106 -21.90 -1.26 0.53
CA PRO A 106 -20.67 -0.54 0.23
C PRO A 106 -20.95 0.80 -0.50
N SER A 107 -20.08 1.78 -0.26
CA SER A 107 -20.09 3.03 -1.02
C SER A 107 -19.60 2.79 -2.46
N PRO A 108 -19.89 3.70 -3.41
CA PRO A 108 -19.33 3.61 -4.75
C PRO A 108 -17.79 3.55 -4.75
N CYS A 109 -17.14 4.32 -3.87
CA CYS A 109 -15.69 4.30 -3.72
C CYS A 109 -15.17 2.97 -3.19
N ASP A 110 -15.91 2.29 -2.30
CA ASP A 110 -15.51 0.95 -1.82
C ASP A 110 -15.55 -0.07 -2.95
N VAL A 111 -16.64 -0.06 -3.74
CA VAL A 111 -16.80 -0.97 -4.89
C VAL A 111 -15.71 -0.69 -5.93
N LEU A 112 -15.49 0.58 -6.26
CA LEU A 112 -14.44 1.00 -7.19
C LEU A 112 -13.05 0.59 -6.69
N TRP A 113 -12.76 0.79 -5.41
CA TRP A 113 -11.50 0.40 -4.78
C TRP A 113 -11.23 -1.09 -4.90
N ALA A 114 -12.22 -1.94 -4.64
CA ALA A 114 -12.07 -3.39 -4.78
C ALA A 114 -11.65 -3.79 -6.21
N LEU A 115 -12.29 -3.20 -7.22
CA LEU A 115 -11.92 -3.42 -8.62
C LEU A 115 -10.53 -2.88 -8.95
N TYR A 116 -10.27 -1.62 -8.58
CA TYR A 116 -9.01 -0.94 -8.82
C TYR A 116 -7.83 -1.72 -8.24
N ARG A 117 -7.91 -2.18 -6.97
CA ARG A 117 -6.88 -3.01 -6.35
C ARG A 117 -6.62 -4.30 -7.14
N LYS A 118 -7.68 -5.00 -7.56
CA LYS A 118 -7.53 -6.25 -8.32
C LYS A 118 -6.84 -6.03 -9.66
N VAL A 119 -7.23 -4.96 -10.35
CA VAL A 119 -6.67 -4.59 -11.66
C VAL A 119 -5.20 -4.17 -11.50
N LYS A 120 -4.87 -3.36 -10.49
CA LYS A 120 -3.49 -2.95 -10.20
C LYS A 120 -2.57 -4.10 -9.84
N THR A 121 -2.99 -4.97 -8.93
CA THR A 121 -2.23 -6.17 -8.51
C THR A 121 -2.00 -7.14 -9.66
N SER A 122 -2.86 -7.12 -10.67
CA SER A 122 -2.78 -8.01 -11.83
C SER A 122 -2.17 -7.31 -13.07
N GLY A 123 -1.48 -6.18 -12.92
CA GLY A 123 -0.82 -5.50 -14.05
C GLY A 123 -1.78 -4.94 -15.08
N GLN A 124 -2.88 -4.31 -14.63
CA GLN A 124 -3.98 -3.79 -15.45
C GLN A 124 -4.85 -4.86 -16.13
N MET A 125 -4.84 -6.08 -15.58
CA MET A 125 -5.64 -7.19 -16.10
C MET A 125 -6.79 -7.57 -15.16
N LEU A 126 -7.88 -8.04 -15.74
CA LEU A 126 -8.97 -8.74 -15.06
C LEU A 126 -9.11 -10.12 -15.72
N GLY A 127 -8.41 -11.11 -15.18
CA GLY A 127 -8.21 -12.40 -15.85
C GLY A 127 -7.34 -12.22 -17.09
N ASN A 128 -7.88 -12.49 -18.26
CA ASN A 128 -7.22 -12.29 -19.56
C ASN A 128 -7.61 -10.96 -20.25
N LEU A 129 -8.44 -10.14 -19.60
CA LEU A 129 -8.92 -8.87 -20.14
C LEU A 129 -8.02 -7.74 -19.68
N SER A 130 -7.46 -6.96 -20.60
CA SER A 130 -6.72 -5.75 -20.28
C SER A 130 -7.69 -4.59 -20.13
N LEU A 131 -7.62 -3.85 -19.03
CA LEU A 131 -8.55 -2.76 -18.74
C LEU A 131 -7.87 -1.39 -18.87
N ALA A 132 -8.58 -0.40 -19.40
CA ALA A 132 -8.14 0.98 -19.33
C ALA A 132 -8.32 1.49 -17.89
N GLU A 133 -7.24 1.75 -17.18
CA GLU A 133 -7.29 2.11 -15.75
C GLU A 133 -8.13 3.36 -15.47
N ASN A 134 -8.02 4.38 -16.31
CA ASN A 134 -8.80 5.62 -16.19
C ASN A 134 -10.29 5.48 -16.52
N SER A 135 -10.74 4.29 -16.96
CA SER A 135 -12.15 4.01 -17.27
C SER A 135 -12.92 3.39 -16.12
N LEU A 136 -12.25 3.03 -15.02
CA LEU A 136 -12.86 2.38 -13.87
C LEU A 136 -13.78 3.38 -13.13
N ILE A 137 -15.07 3.08 -13.09
CA ILE A 137 -16.10 3.93 -12.46
C ILE A 137 -17.05 3.03 -11.67
N SER A 138 -17.58 3.51 -10.54
CA SER A 138 -18.73 2.89 -9.86
C SER A 138 -19.76 3.94 -9.48
N ASP A 139 -21.02 3.79 -9.91
CA ASP A 139 -22.13 4.75 -9.61
C ASP A 139 -21.75 6.24 -9.74
N GLY A 140 -20.92 6.59 -10.73
CA GLY A 140 -20.43 7.96 -10.95
C GLY A 140 -19.18 8.36 -10.15
N ALA A 141 -18.73 7.56 -9.18
CA ALA A 141 -17.41 7.68 -8.59
C ALA A 141 -16.35 7.20 -9.57
N ASP A 142 -15.33 8.02 -9.78
CA ASP A 142 -14.17 7.77 -10.64
C ASP A 142 -12.87 7.78 -9.82
N LEU A 143 -11.71 7.68 -10.49
CA LEU A 143 -10.42 7.71 -9.82
C LEU A 143 -10.10 9.06 -9.14
N ILE A 144 -10.74 10.17 -9.55
CA ILE A 144 -10.54 11.49 -8.93
C ILE A 144 -11.27 11.52 -7.58
N THR A 145 -12.50 11.01 -7.53
CA THR A 145 -13.24 10.87 -6.26
C THR A 145 -12.59 9.86 -5.33
N LEU A 146 -12.08 8.75 -5.86
CA LEU A 146 -11.32 7.76 -5.08
C LEU A 146 -10.05 8.37 -4.49
N ALA A 147 -9.32 9.20 -5.25
CA ALA A 147 -8.11 9.88 -4.79
C ALA A 147 -8.35 10.86 -3.62
N GLN A 148 -9.60 11.23 -3.31
CA GLN A 148 -9.92 12.01 -2.11
C GLN A 148 -9.98 11.14 -0.85
N GLU A 149 -10.16 9.83 -1.01
CA GLU A 149 -10.22 8.84 0.07
C GLU A 149 -8.94 8.00 0.14
N THR A 150 -7.97 8.20 -0.75
CA THR A 150 -6.72 7.41 -0.77
C THR A 150 -5.48 8.24 -0.53
N ILE A 151 -4.44 7.58 -0.01
CA ILE A 151 -3.06 8.06 -0.08
C ILE A 151 -2.19 7.04 -0.79
N SER A 152 -1.11 7.51 -1.41
CA SER A 152 -0.06 6.66 -1.95
C SER A 152 1.26 6.91 -1.23
N ILE A 153 2.00 5.83 -0.97
CA ILE A 153 3.29 5.83 -0.30
C ILE A 153 4.23 4.97 -1.13
N ARG A 154 5.45 5.45 -1.33
CA ARG A 154 6.53 4.70 -1.97
C ARG A 154 7.80 4.84 -1.16
N PHE A 155 8.56 3.76 -1.06
CA PHE A 155 9.90 3.75 -0.50
C PHE A 155 10.62 2.48 -0.93
N THR A 156 11.93 2.45 -0.69
CA THR A 156 12.79 1.29 -0.89
C THR A 156 13.04 0.61 0.45
N ALA A 157 12.79 -0.69 0.49
CA ALA A 157 13.24 -1.56 1.57
C ALA A 157 14.60 -2.16 1.18
N MET A 158 15.61 -1.92 2.00
CA MET A 158 17.00 -2.39 1.92
C MET A 158 17.12 -3.90 2.19
N ARG A 159 16.30 -4.68 1.48
CA ARG A 159 16.38 -6.12 1.39
C ARG A 159 16.63 -6.52 -0.05
N PRO A 160 17.37 -7.61 -0.28
CA PRO A 160 17.51 -8.18 -1.60
C PRO A 160 16.15 -8.45 -2.24
N PHE A 161 15.98 -8.02 -3.48
CA PHE A 161 14.77 -8.31 -4.24
C PHE A 161 14.70 -9.79 -4.60
N LEU A 162 13.56 -10.41 -4.31
CA LEU A 162 13.28 -11.80 -4.63
C LEU A 162 12.12 -11.85 -5.63
N PRO A 163 12.23 -12.57 -6.77
CA PRO A 163 11.15 -12.68 -7.76
C PRO A 163 9.81 -13.16 -7.17
N GLN A 164 9.84 -13.95 -6.09
CA GLN A 164 8.65 -14.44 -5.38
C GLN A 164 7.81 -13.29 -4.78
N LEU A 165 8.38 -12.10 -4.61
CA LEU A 165 7.67 -10.90 -4.16
C LEU A 165 6.72 -10.34 -5.25
N LEU A 166 6.85 -10.76 -6.51
CA LEU A 166 5.91 -10.41 -7.56
C LEU A 166 4.64 -11.28 -7.55
N VAL A 167 4.60 -12.32 -6.71
CA VAL A 167 3.47 -13.25 -6.60
C VAL A 167 2.73 -12.97 -5.28
N PRO A 168 1.59 -12.25 -5.31
CA PRO A 168 0.77 -12.04 -4.13
C PRO A 168 0.40 -13.36 -3.46
N GLY A 169 0.53 -13.42 -2.13
CA GLY A 169 0.24 -14.62 -1.34
C GLY A 169 1.38 -15.64 -1.25
N SER A 170 2.51 -15.44 -1.93
CA SER A 170 3.71 -16.25 -1.69
C SER A 170 4.22 -16.07 -0.25
N VAL A 171 4.96 -17.05 0.28
CA VAL A 171 5.50 -16.96 1.66
C VAL A 171 6.37 -15.70 1.84
N SER A 172 7.28 -15.43 0.90
CA SER A 172 8.12 -14.23 0.94
C SER A 172 7.30 -12.94 0.88
N PHE A 173 6.26 -12.90 0.04
CA PHE A 173 5.35 -11.76 -0.05
C PHE A 173 4.66 -11.50 1.28
N VAL A 174 3.99 -12.51 1.84
CA VAL A 174 3.17 -12.37 3.06
C VAL A 174 4.02 -11.99 4.27
N LEU A 175 5.23 -12.54 4.39
CA LEU A 175 6.14 -12.19 5.48
C LEU A 175 6.59 -10.73 5.39
N LEU A 176 7.01 -10.28 4.20
CA LEU A 176 7.47 -8.91 4.01
C LEU A 176 6.32 -7.89 4.09
N GLU A 177 5.17 -8.22 3.52
CA GLU A 177 3.93 -7.44 3.64
C GLU A 177 3.56 -7.22 5.10
N ARG A 178 3.50 -8.29 5.91
CA ARG A 178 3.18 -8.19 7.34
C ARG A 178 4.17 -7.29 8.07
N GLN A 179 5.47 -7.48 7.84
CA GLN A 179 6.50 -6.67 8.51
C GLN A 179 6.33 -5.19 8.16
N ILE A 180 6.17 -4.87 6.86
CA ILE A 180 6.02 -3.48 6.40
C ILE A 180 4.73 -2.86 6.93
N LEU A 181 3.59 -3.54 6.80
CA LEU A 181 2.30 -2.99 7.22
C LEU A 181 2.24 -2.79 8.73
N GLN A 182 2.90 -3.64 9.53
CA GLN A 182 2.99 -3.49 10.98
C GLN A 182 3.70 -2.19 11.39
N GLN A 183 4.67 -1.72 10.60
CA GLN A 183 5.44 -0.51 10.89
C GLN A 183 4.81 0.74 10.26
N VAL A 184 4.31 0.64 9.03
CA VAL A 184 3.83 1.79 8.26
C VAL A 184 2.40 2.19 8.64
N THR A 185 1.49 1.22 8.79
CA THR A 185 0.06 1.50 8.99
C THR A 185 -0.21 2.35 10.25
N PRO A 186 0.40 2.07 11.42
CA PRO A 186 0.16 2.88 12.62
C PRO A 186 0.63 4.33 12.47
N VAL A 187 1.75 4.57 11.79
CA VAL A 187 2.30 5.91 11.55
C VAL A 187 1.37 6.72 10.64
N VAL A 188 0.90 6.11 9.55
CA VAL A 188 -0.08 6.72 8.64
C VAL A 188 -1.38 7.03 9.37
N SER A 189 -1.88 6.08 10.17
CA SER A 189 -3.12 6.23 10.90
C SER A 189 -3.02 7.33 11.97
N GLY A 190 -1.89 7.41 12.68
CA GLY A 190 -1.59 8.46 13.64
C GLY A 190 -1.55 9.86 13.02
N PHE A 191 -0.94 9.99 11.84
CA PHE A 191 -0.86 11.27 11.12
C PHE A 191 -2.23 11.85 10.76
N TYR A 192 -3.10 11.01 10.17
CA TYR A 192 -4.45 11.45 9.77
C TYR A 192 -5.48 11.37 10.90
N LYS A 193 -5.11 10.78 12.06
CA LYS A 193 -6.03 10.48 13.17
C LYS A 193 -7.25 9.66 12.71
N ALA A 194 -7.04 8.82 11.71
CA ALA A 194 -8.06 7.99 11.09
C ALA A 194 -7.46 6.62 10.76
N SER A 195 -8.24 5.56 10.86
CA SER A 195 -7.78 4.22 10.48
C SER A 195 -8.11 3.97 9.01
N PRO A 196 -7.12 3.56 8.20
CA PRO A 196 -7.41 3.15 6.84
C PRO A 196 -8.24 1.85 6.85
N GLN A 197 -8.91 1.60 5.73
CA GLN A 197 -9.59 0.35 5.44
C GLN A 197 -8.61 -0.83 5.49
N GLU A 198 -9.16 -1.99 5.82
CA GLU A 198 -8.40 -3.23 5.78
C GLU A 198 -7.90 -3.55 4.36
N ARG A 199 -6.72 -4.18 4.31
CA ARG A 199 -6.04 -4.64 3.09
C ARG A 199 -5.64 -3.50 2.14
N PRO A 200 -4.64 -2.67 2.44
CA PRO A 200 -4.16 -1.69 1.46
C PRO A 200 -3.71 -2.36 0.15
N LEU A 201 -3.67 -1.61 -0.95
CA LEU A 201 -2.97 -2.07 -2.15
C LEU A 201 -1.48 -2.03 -1.86
N LEU A 202 -0.82 -3.18 -1.81
CA LEU A 202 0.63 -3.26 -1.64
C LEU A 202 1.25 -3.98 -2.83
N LEU A 203 2.27 -3.36 -3.43
CA LEU A 203 3.01 -3.92 -4.56
C LEU A 203 4.50 -3.87 -4.25
N PHE A 204 5.21 -4.94 -4.59
CA PHE A 204 6.66 -4.98 -4.59
C PHE A 204 7.21 -4.86 -6.01
N SER A 205 8.37 -4.23 -6.13
CA SER A 205 9.09 -4.09 -7.40
C SER A 205 10.59 -4.24 -7.18
N ASN A 206 11.33 -4.50 -8.25
CA ASN A 206 12.78 -4.42 -8.22
C ASN A 206 13.20 -2.95 -8.32
N ALA A 207 13.84 -2.43 -7.28
CA ALA A 207 14.42 -1.10 -7.23
C ALA A 207 15.94 -1.26 -7.05
N GLU A 208 16.68 -1.36 -8.17
CA GLU A 208 18.14 -1.52 -8.15
C GLU A 208 18.61 -2.67 -7.25
N GLN A 209 17.95 -3.82 -7.39
CA GLN A 209 18.14 -5.07 -6.62
C GLN A 209 17.70 -4.98 -5.16
N TRP A 210 17.22 -3.84 -4.70
CA TRP A 210 16.44 -3.73 -3.47
C TRP A 210 14.94 -3.89 -3.74
N VAL A 211 14.16 -4.07 -2.67
CA VAL A 211 12.71 -4.16 -2.76
C VAL A 211 12.11 -2.76 -2.80
N GLY A 212 11.62 -2.33 -3.95
CA GLY A 212 10.71 -1.19 -4.05
C GLY A 212 9.35 -1.55 -3.47
N VAL A 213 8.78 -0.65 -2.68
CA VAL A 213 7.49 -0.82 -2.02
C VAL A 213 6.56 0.31 -2.46
N TYR A 214 5.39 -0.07 -2.97
CA TYR A 214 4.27 0.83 -3.22
C TYR A 214 3.11 0.43 -2.33
N ILE A 215 2.55 1.37 -1.58
CA ILE A 215 1.37 1.16 -0.74
C ILE A 215 0.34 2.23 -1.07
N GLU A 216 -0.90 1.82 -1.29
CA GLU A 216 -2.02 2.74 -1.37
C GLU A 216 -3.07 2.36 -0.33
N TYR A 217 -3.35 3.29 0.59
CA TYR A 217 -4.36 3.13 1.63
C TYR A 217 -5.62 3.84 1.21
N LYS A 218 -6.78 3.22 1.47
CA LYS A 218 -8.09 3.86 1.38
C LYS A 218 -8.63 4.14 2.77
N PHE A 219 -9.33 5.24 2.96
CA PHE A 219 -10.07 5.60 4.16
C PHE A 219 -11.58 5.53 3.91
N GLN A 220 -12.38 5.47 4.97
CA GLN A 220 -13.85 5.45 4.88
C GLN A 220 -14.44 6.81 4.52
N THR A 221 -13.72 7.89 4.83
CA THR A 221 -14.12 9.27 4.55
C THR A 221 -13.00 9.97 3.83
N PRO A 222 -13.32 11.00 3.02
CA PRO A 222 -12.29 11.85 2.42
C PRO A 222 -11.31 12.35 3.47
N ILE A 223 -10.03 12.27 3.13
CA ILE A 223 -8.92 12.72 3.96
C ILE A 223 -8.27 13.95 3.30
N PRO A 224 -7.63 14.84 4.08
CA PRO A 224 -6.93 15.98 3.52
C PRO A 224 -5.66 15.52 2.80
N THR A 225 -5.79 15.05 1.55
CA THR A 225 -4.67 14.51 0.76
C THR A 225 -3.61 15.56 0.41
N HIS A 226 -3.97 16.84 0.48
CA HIS A 226 -3.06 17.98 0.36
C HIS A 226 -2.27 18.29 1.64
N LEU A 227 -2.52 17.58 2.74
CA LEU A 227 -1.80 17.79 3.99
C LEU A 227 -0.34 17.37 3.80
N GLN A 228 0.53 18.38 3.75
CA GLN A 228 1.97 18.16 3.63
C GLN A 228 2.56 17.62 4.93
N GLY A 229 3.71 16.97 4.82
CA GLY A 229 4.50 16.50 5.95
C GLY A 229 4.32 15.03 6.29
N LEU A 230 3.51 14.28 5.53
CA LEU A 230 3.38 12.84 5.76
C LEU A 230 4.73 12.13 5.53
N ALA A 231 5.46 12.48 4.47
CA ALA A 231 6.77 11.89 4.19
C ALA A 231 7.77 12.17 5.32
N ASN A 232 7.79 13.42 5.82
CA ASN A 232 8.58 13.82 6.98
C ASN A 232 8.19 13.06 8.25
N HIS A 233 6.88 12.97 8.53
CA HIS A 233 6.37 12.26 9.68
C HIS A 233 6.75 10.77 9.64
N MET A 234 6.68 10.15 8.46
CA MET A 234 7.11 8.77 8.25
C MET A 234 8.62 8.59 8.48
N ALA A 235 9.46 9.46 7.88
CA ALA A 235 10.90 9.42 8.07
C ALA A 235 11.30 9.53 9.56
N GLN A 236 10.58 10.33 10.34
CA GLN A 236 10.84 10.49 11.77
C GLN A 236 10.35 9.31 12.63
N ASN A 237 9.18 8.76 12.32
CA ASN A 237 8.49 7.83 13.23
C ASN A 237 8.66 6.35 12.86
N ILE A 238 9.13 6.04 11.66
CA ILE A 238 9.47 4.66 11.29
C ILE A 238 10.91 4.37 11.69
N THR A 239 11.09 3.42 12.60
CA THR A 239 12.41 3.04 13.15
C THR A 239 12.99 1.78 12.51
N ASP A 240 12.25 1.08 11.66
CA ASP A 240 12.73 -0.15 11.03
C ASP A 240 13.91 0.16 10.10
N PRO A 241 15.12 -0.38 10.38
CA PRO A 241 16.32 -0.08 9.60
C PRO A 241 16.25 -0.62 8.17
N ILE A 242 15.32 -1.53 7.85
CA ILE A 242 15.16 -1.98 6.46
C ILE A 242 14.61 -0.88 5.58
N LEU A 243 13.95 0.15 6.12
CA LEU A 243 13.36 1.21 5.31
C LEU A 243 14.42 2.27 5.00
N GLN A 244 14.69 2.52 3.73
CA GLN A 244 15.57 3.61 3.30
C GLN A 244 14.82 4.94 3.36
N LYS A 245 15.06 5.76 4.39
CA LYS A 245 14.25 6.96 4.68
C LYS A 245 14.35 8.03 3.59
N SER A 246 15.52 8.17 2.95
CA SER A 246 15.74 9.07 1.81
C SER A 246 14.87 8.75 0.59
N SER A 247 14.35 7.52 0.49
CA SER A 247 13.50 7.08 -0.62
C SER A 247 12.00 7.31 -0.38
N ILE A 248 11.59 7.76 0.82
CA ILE A 248 10.17 7.94 1.16
C ILE A 248 9.55 9.04 0.29
N VAL A 249 8.49 8.67 -0.41
CA VAL A 249 7.59 9.56 -1.12
C VAL A 249 6.16 9.29 -0.66
N ALA A 250 5.44 10.29 -0.19
CA ALA A 250 4.04 10.17 0.23
C ALA A 250 3.19 11.21 -0.51
N ASN A 251 2.16 10.77 -1.25
CA ASN A 251 1.33 11.63 -2.11
C ASN A 251 2.14 12.52 -3.07
N GLY A 252 3.32 12.06 -3.51
CA GLY A 252 4.23 12.83 -4.35
C GLY A 252 5.19 13.76 -3.61
N GLU A 253 5.02 13.95 -2.30
CA GLU A 253 5.94 14.70 -1.45
C GLU A 253 7.12 13.82 -1.01
N LYS A 254 8.34 14.36 -1.07
CA LYS A 254 9.54 13.75 -0.47
C LYS A 254 9.78 14.28 0.92
N ALA A 255 10.35 13.45 1.79
CA ALA A 255 10.83 13.92 3.08
C ALA A 255 11.98 14.94 2.90
N GLU A 256 12.00 15.97 3.75
CA GLU A 256 13.04 16.99 3.84
C GLU A 256 14.29 16.39 4.49
N LEU A 257 15.05 15.68 3.66
CA LEU A 257 16.27 15.00 4.05
C LEU A 257 17.44 15.54 3.23
N VAL A 258 18.58 15.71 3.87
CA VAL A 258 19.85 16.03 3.22
C VAL A 258 20.66 14.76 3.12
N LEU A 259 20.96 14.35 1.89
CA LEU A 259 21.85 13.23 1.60
C LEU A 259 23.28 13.75 1.47
N TYR A 260 24.19 13.11 2.18
CA TYR A 260 25.62 13.36 2.10
C TYR A 260 26.31 12.08 1.65
N GLU A 261 26.99 12.13 0.51
CA GLU A 261 27.70 10.97 -0.05
C GLU A 261 29.14 10.91 0.46
N VAL A 262 29.55 9.71 0.87
CA VAL A 262 30.90 9.39 1.33
C VAL A 262 31.41 8.19 0.54
N TRP A 263 32.62 8.30 0.03
CA TRP A 263 33.30 7.20 -0.66
C TRP A 263 34.34 6.60 0.26
N LEU A 264 34.27 5.29 0.46
CA LEU A 264 35.12 4.56 1.39
C LEU A 264 35.88 3.45 0.66
N GLN A 265 37.20 3.59 0.55
CA GLN A 265 38.07 2.54 0.03
C GLN A 265 38.30 1.48 1.10
N ILE A 266 38.00 0.23 0.77
CA ILE A 266 38.16 -0.93 1.65
C ILE A 266 39.50 -1.60 1.28
N LEU A 267 40.44 -1.59 2.22
CA LEU A 267 41.79 -2.11 2.01
C LEU A 267 41.88 -3.60 2.37
N GLY A 268 42.70 -4.33 1.62
CA GLY A 268 43.01 -5.74 1.89
C GLY A 268 41.88 -6.74 1.58
N GLN A 269 40.73 -6.26 1.08
CA GLN A 269 39.63 -7.11 0.64
C GLN A 269 39.58 -7.18 -0.89
N PRO A 270 39.53 -8.40 -1.48
CA PRO A 270 39.41 -8.52 -2.93
C PRO A 270 38.01 -8.10 -3.38
N TYR A 271 37.93 -7.32 -4.45
CA TYR A 271 36.66 -7.11 -5.11
C TYR A 271 36.17 -8.45 -5.70
N THR A 272 34.90 -8.78 -5.48
CA THR A 272 34.22 -9.91 -6.11
C THR A 272 32.99 -9.40 -6.85
N LYS A 273 32.66 -10.03 -8.00
CA LYS A 273 31.47 -9.68 -8.78
C LYS A 273 30.16 -9.86 -7.98
N ALA A 274 30.17 -10.67 -6.92
CA ALA A 274 29.04 -10.85 -6.01
C ALA A 274 28.70 -9.58 -5.20
N LEU A 275 29.63 -8.62 -5.07
CA LEU A 275 29.39 -7.34 -4.39
C LEU A 275 28.43 -6.42 -5.15
N GLU A 276 28.42 -6.50 -6.48
CA GLU A 276 27.49 -5.76 -7.34
C GLU A 276 26.07 -6.29 -7.21
N ASP A 277 25.91 -7.60 -7.02
CA ASP A 277 24.61 -8.25 -6.94
C ASP A 277 24.12 -8.31 -5.49
N LYS A 278 23.26 -7.35 -5.12
CA LYS A 278 22.62 -7.33 -3.78
C LYS A 278 21.74 -8.57 -3.53
N THR A 279 21.39 -9.33 -4.56
CA THR A 279 20.60 -10.57 -4.48
C THR A 279 21.43 -11.85 -4.39
N SER A 280 22.74 -11.73 -4.56
CA SER A 280 23.64 -12.87 -4.43
C SER A 280 23.64 -13.40 -2.99
N PRO A 281 23.52 -14.72 -2.75
CA PRO A 281 23.72 -15.30 -1.43
C PRO A 281 25.17 -15.15 -0.93
N ASP A 282 26.10 -14.94 -1.86
CA ASP A 282 27.53 -14.66 -1.59
C ASP A 282 27.81 -13.16 -1.48
N CYS A 283 26.77 -12.30 -1.39
CA CYS A 283 26.97 -10.87 -1.18
C CYS A 283 27.68 -10.68 0.17
N ASP A 284 28.97 -10.39 0.06
CA ASP A 284 29.97 -10.32 1.12
C ASP A 284 29.45 -9.62 2.40
N PRO A 285 29.80 -10.09 3.62
CA PRO A 285 29.43 -9.46 4.89
C PRO A 285 29.77 -7.96 5.02
N LEU A 286 30.45 -7.34 4.05
CA LEU A 286 30.80 -5.93 4.06
C LEU A 286 29.62 -4.98 4.25
N ARG A 287 28.46 -5.12 3.57
CA ARG A 287 27.31 -4.22 3.83
C ARG A 287 26.76 -4.36 5.25
N PRO A 288 26.44 -5.58 5.74
CA PRO A 288 25.95 -5.75 7.11
C PRO A 288 27.01 -5.45 8.18
N LEU A 289 28.30 -5.41 7.84
CA LEU A 289 29.39 -4.98 8.72
C LEU A 289 29.52 -3.45 8.76
N LEU A 290 29.63 -2.81 7.59
CA LEU A 290 29.87 -1.36 7.47
C LEU A 290 28.67 -0.53 7.92
N THR A 291 27.45 -0.94 7.58
CA THR A 291 26.25 -0.11 7.85
C THR A 291 26.05 0.14 9.35
N PRO A 292 26.02 -0.88 10.24
CA PRO A 292 25.86 -0.64 11.68
C PRO A 292 27.02 0.17 12.26
N GLN A 293 28.24 -0.07 11.80
CA GLN A 293 29.41 0.61 12.32
C GLN A 293 29.45 2.08 11.94
N LEU A 294 29.22 2.40 10.67
CA LEU A 294 29.07 3.78 10.22
C LEU A 294 27.88 4.47 10.89
N THR A 295 26.81 3.72 11.22
CA THR A 295 25.68 4.25 11.99
C THR A 295 26.15 4.70 13.37
N LEU A 296 26.99 3.91 14.06
CA LEU A 296 27.54 4.27 15.36
C LEU A 296 28.46 5.49 15.27
N VAL A 297 29.29 5.57 14.23
CA VAL A 297 30.20 6.69 13.99
C VAL A 297 29.43 7.99 13.77
N LEU A 298 28.40 7.99 12.92
CA LEU A 298 27.67 9.19 12.53
C LEU A 298 26.56 9.59 13.50
N ARG A 299 26.10 8.68 14.37
CA ARG A 299 25.04 8.93 15.37
C ARG A 299 25.21 10.21 16.20
N PRO A 300 26.42 10.62 16.64
CA PRO A 300 26.60 11.84 17.43
C PRO A 300 26.37 13.14 16.63
N LEU A 301 26.38 13.07 15.29
CA LEU A 301 26.19 14.25 14.46
C LEU A 301 24.76 14.77 14.55
N GLN A 302 24.63 16.09 14.60
CA GLN A 302 23.32 16.73 14.67
C GLN A 302 22.48 16.36 13.45
N ASN A 303 21.20 16.06 13.69
CA ASN A 303 20.21 15.66 12.69
C ASN A 303 20.53 14.35 11.95
N PHE A 304 21.52 13.55 12.38
CA PHE A 304 21.76 12.25 11.76
C PHE A 304 20.52 11.36 11.85
N ASP A 305 20.20 10.70 10.75
CA ASP A 305 19.01 9.86 10.64
C ASP A 305 19.36 8.41 10.28
N GLN A 306 20.00 8.21 9.12
CA GLN A 306 20.32 6.87 8.62
C GLN A 306 21.60 6.90 7.79
N VAL A 307 22.35 5.81 7.78
CA VAL A 307 23.43 5.58 6.81
C VAL A 307 23.13 4.31 6.03
N VAL A 308 23.48 4.34 4.75
CA VAL A 308 23.22 3.25 3.80
C VAL A 308 24.48 3.02 2.96
N VAL A 309 24.97 1.78 2.93
CA VAL A 309 25.99 1.36 1.96
C VAL A 309 25.26 0.95 0.69
N GLU A 310 25.30 1.81 -0.33
CA GLU A 310 24.49 1.68 -1.53
C GLU A 310 25.11 0.69 -2.51
N GLU A 311 26.39 0.90 -2.85
CA GLU A 311 27.07 0.21 -3.93
C GLU A 311 28.54 -0.03 -3.62
N PHE A 312 29.13 -1.01 -4.31
CA PHE A 312 30.57 -1.23 -4.33
C PHE A 312 31.10 -1.12 -5.74
N TRP A 313 32.23 -0.46 -5.90
CA TRP A 313 32.91 -0.25 -7.16
C TRP A 313 34.24 -1.02 -7.16
N PRO A 314 34.64 -1.61 -8.31
CA PRO A 314 35.94 -2.25 -8.45
C PRO A 314 37.08 -1.24 -8.57
N ASP A 315 38.28 -1.68 -8.18
CA ASP A 315 39.59 -1.09 -8.49
C ASP A 315 39.78 0.43 -8.21
N PRO A 316 40.15 0.81 -6.97
CA PRO A 316 40.20 0.00 -5.76
C PRO A 316 38.79 -0.27 -5.20
N LEU A 317 38.62 -1.35 -4.42
CA LEU A 317 37.32 -1.68 -3.82
C LEU A 317 36.79 -0.50 -3.00
N THR A 318 35.77 0.17 -3.51
CA THR A 318 35.24 1.41 -2.93
C THR A 318 33.74 1.29 -2.68
N ALA A 319 33.30 1.54 -1.46
CA ALA A 319 31.91 1.60 -1.07
C ALA A 319 31.36 3.02 -1.23
N ARG A 320 30.23 3.16 -1.95
CA ARG A 320 29.44 4.40 -1.94
C ARG A 320 28.48 4.35 -0.75
N VAL A 321 28.61 5.32 0.14
CA VAL A 321 27.82 5.41 1.36
C VAL A 321 26.99 6.69 1.35
N GLY A 322 25.68 6.55 1.47
CA GLY A 322 24.75 7.66 1.68
C GLY A 322 24.47 7.87 3.17
N ALA A 323 24.88 9.01 3.72
CA ALA A 323 24.51 9.46 5.06
C ALA A 323 23.35 10.47 4.97
N THR A 324 22.24 10.16 5.63
CA THR A 324 21.01 10.95 5.59
C THR A 324 20.87 11.76 6.88
N PHE A 325 20.55 13.04 6.73
CA PHE A 325 20.31 13.97 7.82
C PHE A 325 18.94 14.62 7.68
N PHE A 326 18.25 14.82 8.80
CA PHE A 326 16.95 15.45 8.82
C PHE A 326 17.06 16.97 8.67
N ARG A 327 16.45 17.55 7.63
CA ARG A 327 16.44 18.99 7.28
C ARG A 327 17.78 19.65 6.96
N ALA A 328 18.81 19.45 7.78
CA ALA A 328 20.11 20.08 7.65
C ALA A 328 21.23 19.11 8.00
N ALA A 329 22.24 19.03 7.13
CA ALA A 329 23.47 18.29 7.38
C ALA A 329 24.50 19.16 8.15
N PRO A 330 25.38 18.53 8.93
CA PRO A 330 26.51 19.22 9.55
C PRO A 330 27.50 19.76 8.49
N ALA A 331 28.36 20.68 8.90
CA ALA A 331 29.42 21.18 8.04
C ALA A 331 30.32 20.03 7.55
N GLN A 332 30.75 20.11 6.29
CA GLN A 332 31.57 19.09 5.64
C GLN A 332 32.82 18.71 6.44
N ALA A 333 33.52 19.68 7.05
CA ALA A 333 34.69 19.42 7.88
C ALA A 333 34.37 18.53 9.10
N LEU A 334 33.27 18.81 9.80
CA LEU A 334 32.84 18.01 10.96
C LEU A 334 32.46 16.58 10.55
N MET A 335 31.81 16.43 9.39
CA MET A 335 31.50 15.12 8.82
C MET A 335 32.79 14.33 8.58
N TRP A 336 33.77 14.94 7.89
CA TRP A 336 35.02 14.27 7.55
C TRP A 336 35.85 13.88 8.76
N ASP A 337 35.90 14.74 9.77
CA ASP A 337 36.64 14.46 11.00
C ASP A 337 35.98 13.34 11.80
N CYS A 338 34.64 13.34 11.87
CA CYS A 338 33.87 12.28 12.51
C CYS A 338 34.07 10.92 11.81
N VAL A 339 33.97 10.87 10.48
CA VAL A 339 34.20 9.64 9.72
C VAL A 339 35.65 9.16 9.87
N ARG A 340 36.65 10.03 9.72
CA ARG A 340 38.06 9.62 9.85
C ARG A 340 38.37 9.07 11.25
N GLN A 341 37.86 9.71 12.29
CA GLN A 341 38.04 9.22 13.66
C GLN A 341 37.31 7.89 13.89
N GLY A 342 36.09 7.75 13.36
CA GLY A 342 35.31 6.52 13.48
C GLY A 342 35.91 5.33 12.72
N LEU A 343 36.44 5.56 11.52
CA LEU A 343 37.10 4.53 10.71
C LEU A 343 38.39 4.02 11.37
N HIS A 344 39.13 4.88 12.07
CA HIS A 344 40.30 4.44 12.84
C HIS A 344 39.92 3.43 13.94
N ILE A 345 38.81 3.69 14.66
CA ILE A 345 38.29 2.80 15.71
C ILE A 345 37.81 1.47 15.11
N LEU A 346 37.18 1.52 13.93
CA LEU A 346 36.75 0.35 13.16
C LEU A 346 37.92 -0.55 12.76
N GLY A 347 39.02 0.04 12.27
CA GLY A 347 40.23 -0.69 11.92
C GLY A 347 40.83 -1.46 13.09
N GLU A 348 40.85 -0.86 14.29
CA GLU A 348 41.37 -1.50 15.50
C GLU A 348 40.43 -2.59 16.05
N ALA A 349 39.11 -2.41 15.96
CA ALA A 349 38.13 -3.31 16.57
C ALA A 349 37.76 -4.52 15.69
N GLU A 350 37.65 -4.33 14.37
CA GLU A 350 37.15 -5.35 13.44
C GLU A 350 38.20 -5.82 12.42
N GLY A 351 39.39 -5.24 12.41
CA GLY A 351 40.47 -5.60 11.47
C GLY A 351 40.18 -5.19 10.02
N LEU A 352 39.16 -4.36 9.79
CA LEU A 352 38.80 -3.84 8.48
C LEU A 352 39.42 -2.44 8.29
N LEU A 353 40.43 -2.35 7.42
CA LEU A 353 41.06 -1.09 7.10
C LEU A 353 40.25 -0.36 6.03
N VAL A 354 39.76 0.83 6.36
CA VAL A 354 38.91 1.63 5.47
C VAL A 354 39.44 3.06 5.43
N GLU A 355 39.60 3.60 4.24
CA GLU A 355 40.06 4.98 4.02
C GLU A 355 38.99 5.79 3.30
N VAL A 356 38.87 7.07 3.67
CA VAL A 356 37.97 7.99 2.98
C VAL A 356 38.61 8.43 1.67
N VAL A 357 37.87 8.28 0.58
CA VAL A 357 38.25 8.80 -0.75
C VAL A 357 37.46 10.07 -1.01
N ILE A 358 38.15 11.14 -1.40
CA ILE A 358 37.51 12.31 -1.98
C ILE A 358 37.46 12.04 -3.48
N PRO A 359 36.29 11.87 -4.10
CA PRO A 359 36.23 11.76 -5.55
C PRO A 359 36.78 13.06 -6.13
N ASP A 360 37.82 12.96 -6.97
CA ASP A 360 38.27 14.10 -7.76
C ASP A 360 37.07 14.59 -8.57
N LEU A 361 36.64 15.83 -8.33
CA LEU A 361 35.66 16.53 -9.16
C LEU A 361 36.32 16.77 -10.52
N GLY A 362 36.26 15.76 -11.38
CA GLY A 362 36.65 15.82 -12.78
C GLY A 362 35.69 16.66 -13.61
#